data_AF-A0A963GJC4-F1
#
_entry.id   AF-A0A963GJC4-F1
#
_cell.length_a   1.000
_cell.length_b   1.000
_cell.length_c   1.000
_cell.angle_alpha   90.00
_cell.angle_beta   90.00
_cell.angle_gamma   90.00
#
_symmetry.space_group_name_H-M   'P 1'
#
loop_
_entity.id
_entity.type
_entity.pdbx_description
1 polymer ?
#
loop_
_entity_poly.entity_id
_entity_poly.type
_entity_poly.pdbx_seq_one_letter_code
_entity_poly.pdbx_strand_id
1 'polypeptide(L)'
;MNLSPVVVIGPPRSGFSLLITLIQHILDHRQLAFARTPKQQAIRRLMPFFSYVLNKSYSAVFARAGLGDELLFNGEFQLLVGGPKWLVPGKPRMAVRKYIGCRGHGDFLLVTQHPRLLFEYYGIHHSHETPQRWTEEPDYVDLTRFATLRHPLDMFNSAVHSFNALTSEYLQRFVPGADENALRREMALNKLTDLRVCAGLMRHQLKYWREYLTCRRYYAELRWESIIADPVGSVQWTGRQLGLDIGAEEAHAIWAPLDHRNLLTYHQHNYRKDHGILDDWLTHLHPRHIEMARALGLIDLAHTLGYDLDAWQAARPINAFQEKLDDYLRNETIAPMQDPVLAGFCFNKSNIDASAFHFKSFPGKQWTYVERSTLTEDALALEVLEHAEVGCQRINAMMLTLDASPLDDAEALFHQVESACHALVCDDIAYELLTRAG
;
A
#
# COMPACT_ATOMS: atom_id res chain seq x y z
N MET A 1 -3.66 -5.23 30.96
CA MET A 1 -2.78 -4.08 30.64
C MET A 1 -3.40 -3.39 29.44
N ASN A 2 -3.71 -2.10 29.52
CA ASN A 2 -4.21 -1.35 28.35
C ASN A 2 -3.00 -0.92 27.52
N LEU A 3 -2.84 -1.51 26.34
CA LEU A 3 -1.81 -1.10 25.40
C LEU A 3 -2.23 0.20 24.72
N SER A 4 -1.31 1.16 24.63
CA SER A 4 -1.50 2.34 23.79
C SER A 4 -1.69 1.90 22.35
N PRO A 5 -2.66 2.45 21.59
CA PRO A 5 -2.82 2.11 20.20
C PRO A 5 -1.57 2.49 19.39
N VAL A 6 -1.37 1.81 18.27
CA VAL A 6 -0.14 1.89 17.49
C VAL A 6 -0.40 2.51 16.13
N VAL A 7 0.55 3.34 15.66
CA VAL A 7 0.67 3.71 14.26
C VAL A 7 1.99 3.21 13.67
N VAL A 8 1.91 2.61 12.49
CA VAL A 8 3.07 2.26 11.67
C VAL A 8 3.11 3.13 10.43
N ILE A 9 4.24 3.79 10.19
CA ILE A 9 4.50 4.50 8.94
C ILE A 9 5.67 3.86 8.18
N GLY A 10 5.68 4.05 6.87
CA GLY A 10 6.81 3.62 6.06
C GLY A 10 6.55 3.80 4.58
N PRO A 11 7.53 4.23 3.79
CA PRO A 11 7.34 4.31 2.35
C PRO A 11 7.15 2.90 1.75
N PRO A 12 6.54 2.78 0.57
CA PRO A 12 6.39 1.48 -0.08
C PRO A 12 7.75 0.76 -0.20
N ARG A 13 7.79 -0.54 0.10
CA ARG A 13 8.98 -1.42 0.07
C ARG A 13 9.99 -1.27 1.22
N SER A 14 9.70 -0.47 2.25
CA SER A 14 10.54 -0.32 3.46
C SER A 14 10.48 -1.48 4.47
N GLY A 15 9.65 -2.50 4.24
CA GLY A 15 9.29 -3.49 5.27
C GLY A 15 8.02 -3.15 6.06
N PHE A 16 7.31 -2.10 5.67
CA PHE A 16 6.06 -1.63 6.28
C PHE A 16 5.05 -2.73 6.66
N SER A 17 4.62 -3.56 5.70
CA SER A 17 3.63 -4.61 5.96
C SER A 17 4.18 -5.68 6.91
N LEU A 18 5.48 -5.99 6.83
CA LEU A 18 6.13 -6.96 7.71
C LEU A 18 6.10 -6.48 9.16
N LEU A 19 6.34 -5.20 9.43
CA LEU A 19 6.25 -4.66 10.79
C LEU A 19 4.81 -4.68 11.33
N ILE A 20 3.81 -4.33 10.51
CA ILE A 20 2.40 -4.42 10.93
C ILE A 20 2.06 -5.86 11.33
N THR A 21 2.44 -6.83 10.50
CA THR A 21 2.20 -8.25 10.78
C THR A 21 3.00 -8.73 11.99
N LEU A 22 4.25 -8.30 12.15
CA LEU A 22 5.07 -8.63 13.32
C LEU A 22 4.43 -8.13 14.62
N ILE A 23 3.97 -6.88 14.65
CA ILE A 23 3.26 -6.32 15.81
C ILE A 23 1.99 -7.14 16.08
N GLN A 24 1.20 -7.45 15.04
CA GLN A 24 0.00 -8.27 15.21
C GLN A 24 0.32 -9.65 15.81
N HIS A 25 1.38 -10.33 15.32
CA HIS A 25 1.80 -11.63 15.86
C HIS A 25 2.31 -11.56 17.29
N ILE A 26 3.02 -10.49 17.68
CA ILE A 26 3.40 -10.26 19.08
C ILE A 26 2.15 -10.16 19.96
N LEU A 27 1.15 -9.38 19.53
CA LEU A 27 -0.10 -9.20 20.27
C LEU A 27 -0.89 -10.51 20.38
N ASP A 28 -1.02 -11.24 19.28
CA ASP A 28 -1.75 -12.51 19.22
C ASP A 28 -1.09 -13.58 20.12
N HIS A 29 0.24 -13.68 20.10
CA HIS A 29 0.97 -14.64 20.94
C HIS A 29 0.79 -14.33 22.44
N ARG A 30 0.64 -13.05 22.78
CA ARG A 30 0.36 -12.59 24.14
C ARG A 30 -1.12 -12.58 24.50
N GLN A 31 -2.00 -12.95 23.57
CA GLN A 31 -3.46 -12.86 23.70
C GLN A 31 -3.89 -11.43 24.10
N LEU A 32 -3.17 -10.44 23.58
CA LEU A 32 -3.45 -9.04 23.78
C LEU A 32 -4.18 -8.48 22.56
N ALA A 33 -5.12 -7.59 22.81
CA ALA A 33 -5.74 -6.79 21.78
C ALA A 33 -5.81 -5.35 22.27
N PHE A 34 -5.73 -4.39 21.35
CA PHE A 34 -6.11 -3.02 21.67
C PHE A 34 -7.58 -3.00 22.06
N ALA A 35 -7.89 -2.37 23.20
CA ALA A 35 -9.26 -2.24 23.67
C ALA A 35 -10.08 -1.54 22.59
N ARG A 36 -11.19 -2.16 22.19
CA ARG A 36 -12.04 -1.64 21.12
C ARG A 36 -13.19 -0.85 21.71
N THR A 37 -13.36 0.38 21.25
CA THR A 37 -14.55 1.16 21.58
C THR A 37 -15.80 0.54 20.94
N PRO A 38 -17.00 0.79 21.49
CA PRO A 38 -18.25 0.40 20.84
C PRO A 38 -18.35 0.89 19.38
N LYS A 39 -17.89 2.11 19.11
CA LYS A 39 -17.81 2.68 17.76
C LYS A 39 -16.91 1.85 16.83
N GLN A 40 -15.74 1.43 17.29
CA GLN A 40 -14.83 0.58 16.52
C GLN A 40 -15.44 -0.77 16.16
N GLN A 41 -16.20 -1.37 17.10
CA GLN A 41 -16.91 -2.61 16.85
C GLN A 41 -17.99 -2.44 15.79
N ALA A 42 -18.80 -1.37 15.89
CA ALA A 42 -19.81 -1.03 14.89
C ALA A 42 -19.20 -0.78 13.49
N ILE A 43 -18.11 -0.01 13.40
CA ILE A 43 -17.40 0.26 12.14
C ILE A 43 -16.94 -1.04 11.48
N ARG A 44 -16.35 -1.96 12.27
CA ARG A 44 -15.86 -3.24 11.74
C ARG A 44 -16.99 -4.13 11.20
N ARG A 45 -18.17 -4.09 11.81
CA ARG A 45 -19.36 -4.83 11.34
C ARG A 45 -19.94 -4.21 10.06
N LEU A 46 -19.95 -2.89 9.96
CA LEU A 46 -20.52 -2.18 8.81
C LEU A 46 -19.59 -2.16 7.58
N MET A 47 -18.27 -2.24 7.79
CA MET A 47 -17.30 -2.08 6.70
C MET A 47 -17.48 -3.06 5.54
N PRO A 48 -17.66 -4.38 5.76
CA PRO A 48 -17.88 -5.33 4.67
C PRO A 48 -19.11 -5.00 3.83
N PHE A 49 -20.20 -4.58 4.48
CA PHE A 49 -21.43 -4.19 3.80
C PHE A 49 -21.23 -2.95 2.91
N PHE A 50 -20.67 -1.86 3.46
CA PHE A 50 -20.40 -0.65 2.66
C PHE A 50 -19.47 -0.91 1.48
N SER A 51 -18.47 -1.76 1.71
CA SER A 51 -17.55 -2.19 0.67
C SER A 51 -18.30 -2.95 -0.43
N TYR A 52 -19.13 -3.93 -0.07
CA TYR A 52 -19.92 -4.71 -1.02
C TYR A 52 -20.81 -3.82 -1.91
N VAL A 53 -21.56 -2.89 -1.30
CA VAL A 53 -22.48 -2.01 -2.04
C VAL A 53 -21.74 -1.14 -3.06
N LEU A 54 -20.63 -0.52 -2.66
CA LEU A 54 -19.80 0.27 -3.56
C LEU A 54 -19.20 -0.59 -4.68
N ASN A 55 -18.62 -1.74 -4.34
CA ASN A 55 -17.98 -2.61 -5.32
C ASN A 55 -18.98 -3.11 -6.36
N LYS A 56 -20.21 -3.47 -5.94
CA LYS A 56 -21.28 -3.86 -6.87
C LYS A 56 -21.59 -2.75 -7.86
N SER A 57 -21.63 -1.49 -7.39
CA SER A 57 -21.87 -0.34 -8.27
C SER A 57 -20.75 -0.15 -9.29
N TYR A 58 -19.48 -0.33 -8.90
CA TYR A 58 -18.34 -0.24 -9.80
C TYR A 58 -18.38 -1.36 -10.84
N SER A 59 -18.55 -2.62 -10.41
CA SER A 59 -18.65 -3.76 -11.32
C SER A 59 -19.81 -3.65 -12.30
N ALA A 60 -20.94 -3.06 -11.88
CA ALA A 60 -22.09 -2.86 -12.76
C ALA A 60 -21.80 -1.88 -13.91
N VAL A 61 -20.92 -0.89 -13.74
CA VAL A 61 -20.48 0.02 -14.82
C VAL A 61 -19.79 -0.79 -15.91
N PHE A 62 -18.79 -1.60 -15.56
CA PHE A 62 -18.07 -2.44 -16.52
C PHE A 62 -18.95 -3.51 -17.14
N ALA A 63 -19.85 -4.13 -16.35
CA ALA A 63 -20.78 -5.13 -16.87
C ALA A 63 -21.73 -4.55 -17.94
N ARG A 64 -22.27 -3.33 -17.72
CA ARG A 64 -23.11 -2.63 -18.72
C ARG A 64 -22.36 -2.30 -20.01
N ALA A 65 -21.06 -2.06 -19.91
CA ALA A 65 -20.19 -1.83 -21.06
C ALA A 65 -19.73 -3.13 -21.76
N GLY A 66 -20.15 -4.31 -21.28
CA GLY A 66 -19.69 -5.61 -21.81
C GLY A 66 -18.26 -5.97 -21.40
N LEU A 67 -17.70 -5.30 -20.39
CA LEU A 67 -16.32 -5.45 -19.90
C LEU A 67 -16.25 -6.10 -18.51
N GLY A 68 -17.34 -6.71 -18.04
CA GLY A 68 -17.41 -7.32 -16.70
C GLY A 68 -16.34 -8.38 -16.46
N ASP A 69 -16.12 -9.27 -17.44
CA ASP A 69 -15.10 -10.33 -17.35
C ASP A 69 -13.67 -9.80 -17.49
N GLU A 70 -13.51 -8.57 -17.99
CA GLU A 70 -12.23 -7.89 -18.21
C GLU A 70 -11.82 -6.98 -17.06
N LEU A 71 -12.77 -6.63 -16.18
CA LEU A 71 -12.55 -5.83 -14.99
C LEU A 71 -11.57 -6.53 -14.06
N LEU A 72 -10.52 -5.82 -13.66
CA LEU A 72 -9.58 -6.20 -12.62
C LEU A 72 -9.78 -5.25 -11.44
N PHE A 73 -10.16 -5.80 -10.29
CA PHE A 73 -10.34 -5.02 -9.06
C PHE A 73 -10.00 -5.87 -7.84
N ASN A 74 -8.70 -5.87 -7.52
CA ASN A 74 -8.12 -6.84 -6.59
C ASN A 74 -8.74 -6.72 -5.20
N GLY A 75 -8.95 -7.85 -4.52
CA GLY A 75 -9.57 -7.92 -3.19
C GLY A 75 -8.90 -7.05 -2.12
N GLU A 76 -7.60 -6.76 -2.24
CA GLU A 76 -6.89 -5.82 -1.34
C GLU A 76 -7.46 -4.38 -1.40
N PHE A 77 -8.11 -4.00 -2.50
CA PHE A 77 -8.71 -2.67 -2.70
C PHE A 77 -10.23 -2.65 -2.52
N GLN A 78 -10.88 -3.82 -2.54
CA GLN A 78 -12.33 -3.94 -2.46
C GLN A 78 -12.90 -3.51 -1.11
N LEU A 79 -12.18 -3.74 -0.01
CA LEU A 79 -12.58 -3.18 1.28
C LEU A 79 -12.51 -1.65 1.22
N LEU A 80 -13.48 -0.92 1.77
CA LEU A 80 -13.53 0.55 1.74
C LEU A 80 -12.23 1.20 2.25
N VAL A 81 -11.64 0.65 3.32
CA VAL A 81 -10.35 1.08 3.89
C VAL A 81 -9.13 0.31 3.37
N GLY A 82 -9.34 -0.56 2.37
CA GLY A 82 -8.31 -1.34 1.67
C GLY A 82 -7.56 -0.52 0.62
N GLY A 83 -6.25 -0.75 0.50
CA GLY A 83 -5.33 0.03 -0.32
C GLY A 83 -4.51 1.08 0.46
N PRO A 84 -3.64 1.83 -0.25
CA PRO A 84 -2.89 2.94 0.33
C PRO A 84 -3.82 4.00 0.91
N LYS A 85 -3.53 4.46 2.12
CA LYS A 85 -4.38 5.42 2.85
C LYS A 85 -3.54 6.42 3.64
N TRP A 86 -4.06 7.64 3.80
CA TRP A 86 -3.37 8.76 4.42
C TRP A 86 -4.35 9.79 5.00
N LEU A 87 -3.83 10.68 5.85
CA LEU A 87 -4.60 11.80 6.39
C LEU A 87 -4.62 12.94 5.39
N VAL A 88 -5.80 13.49 5.10
CA VAL A 88 -5.96 14.57 4.12
C VAL A 88 -5.50 15.89 4.74
N PRO A 89 -4.51 16.60 4.16
CA PRO A 89 -4.03 17.85 4.73
C PRO A 89 -5.14 18.89 4.91
N GLY A 90 -5.23 19.45 6.12
CA GLY A 90 -6.18 20.51 6.45
C GLY A 90 -7.65 20.07 6.51
N LYS A 91 -7.94 18.77 6.50
CA LYS A 91 -9.30 18.23 6.60
C LYS A 91 -9.33 17.07 7.60
N PRO A 92 -10.40 16.91 8.42
CA PRO A 92 -10.55 15.79 9.34
C PRO A 92 -11.00 14.52 8.59
N ARG A 93 -10.26 14.15 7.54
CA ARG A 93 -10.60 13.08 6.61
C ARG A 93 -9.41 12.18 6.39
N MET A 94 -9.70 10.91 6.15
CA MET A 94 -8.76 10.00 5.53
C MET A 94 -9.03 9.92 4.03
N ALA A 95 -7.99 9.66 3.25
CA ALA A 95 -8.09 9.28 1.86
C ALA A 95 -7.63 7.84 1.67
N VAL A 96 -8.24 7.13 0.72
CA VAL A 96 -7.91 5.77 0.34
C VAL A 96 -7.80 5.70 -1.18
N ARG A 97 -6.75 5.07 -1.70
CA ARG A 97 -6.54 4.87 -3.14
C ARG A 97 -6.97 3.48 -3.55
N LYS A 98 -7.80 3.40 -4.59
CA LYS A 98 -8.34 2.21 -5.24
C LYS A 98 -7.73 2.05 -6.63
N TYR A 99 -7.41 0.82 -6.99
CA TYR A 99 -6.78 0.47 -8.26
C TYR A 99 -7.81 -0.33 -9.02
N ILE A 100 -8.24 0.21 -10.15
CA ILE A 100 -9.27 -0.40 -10.98
C ILE A 100 -8.69 -0.48 -12.39
N GLY A 101 -8.67 -1.69 -12.96
CA GLY A 101 -8.14 -1.97 -14.28
C GLY A 101 -9.17 -2.66 -15.16
N CYS A 102 -8.91 -2.64 -16.46
CA CYS A 102 -9.66 -3.42 -17.43
C CYS A 102 -8.67 -3.97 -18.46
N ARG A 103 -8.65 -5.30 -18.61
CA ARG A 103 -7.70 -5.99 -19.50
C ARG A 103 -7.81 -5.44 -20.92
N GLY A 104 -6.69 -5.01 -21.50
CA GLY A 104 -6.66 -4.42 -22.85
C GLY A 104 -7.12 -2.97 -22.94
N HIS A 105 -7.74 -2.41 -21.88
CA HIS A 105 -8.26 -1.04 -21.88
C HIS A 105 -7.47 -0.08 -20.99
N GLY A 106 -6.64 -0.57 -20.06
CA GLY A 106 -5.83 0.25 -19.14
C GLY A 106 -6.37 0.26 -17.71
N ASP A 107 -5.92 1.22 -16.90
CA ASP A 107 -6.29 1.33 -15.49
C ASP A 107 -6.41 2.77 -15.00
N PHE A 108 -6.94 2.94 -13.80
CA PHE A 108 -6.98 4.23 -13.10
C PHE A 108 -6.90 4.09 -11.59
N LEU A 109 -6.48 5.17 -10.95
CA LEU A 109 -6.33 5.33 -9.52
C LEU A 109 -7.46 6.23 -9.00
N LEU A 110 -8.51 5.62 -8.47
CA LEU A 110 -9.61 6.33 -7.82
C LEU A 110 -9.24 6.60 -6.36
N VAL A 111 -9.34 7.85 -5.93
CA VAL A 111 -9.19 8.21 -4.52
C VAL A 111 -10.55 8.51 -3.93
N THR A 112 -10.86 7.89 -2.80
CA THR A 112 -12.06 8.16 -2.00
C THR A 112 -11.65 8.78 -0.67
N GLN A 113 -12.44 9.72 -0.17
CA GLN A 113 -12.24 10.39 1.12
C GLN A 113 -13.37 10.04 2.07
N HIS A 114 -13.01 9.78 3.33
CA HIS A 114 -13.93 9.37 4.39
C HIS A 114 -13.60 10.10 5.70
N PRO A 115 -14.53 10.17 6.67
CA PRO A 115 -14.20 10.60 8.02
C PRO A 115 -12.99 9.84 8.57
N ARG A 116 -12.10 10.54 9.28
CA ARG A 116 -10.87 9.93 9.84
C ARG A 116 -11.15 8.75 10.77
N LEU A 117 -12.34 8.70 11.38
CA LEU A 117 -12.84 7.59 12.20
C LEU A 117 -12.64 6.21 11.52
N LEU A 118 -12.67 6.15 10.19
CA LEU A 118 -12.49 4.90 9.45
C LEU A 118 -11.07 4.32 9.56
N PHE A 119 -10.07 5.09 10.00
CA PHE A 119 -8.75 4.55 10.36
C PHE A 119 -8.81 3.56 11.52
N GLU A 120 -9.86 3.61 12.35
CA GLU A 120 -10.04 2.74 13.51
C GLU A 120 -10.57 1.34 13.17
N TYR A 121 -10.85 1.07 11.89
CA TYR A 121 -11.20 -0.28 11.44
C TYR A 121 -10.10 -1.31 11.77
N TYR A 122 -8.84 -0.90 11.60
CA TYR A 122 -7.67 -1.71 11.92
C TYR A 122 -7.22 -1.43 13.36
N GLY A 123 -6.77 -2.47 14.07
CA GLY A 123 -6.20 -2.30 15.41
C GLY A 123 -4.85 -1.57 15.39
N ILE A 124 -4.15 -1.59 14.25
CA ILE A 124 -2.90 -0.87 14.03
C ILE A 124 -3.18 0.17 12.93
N HIS A 125 -3.12 1.45 13.28
CA HIS A 125 -3.17 2.53 12.30
C HIS A 125 -1.94 2.45 11.42
N HIS A 126 -2.09 2.75 10.12
CA HIS A 126 -0.95 2.62 9.22
C HIS A 126 -1.10 3.46 7.96
N SER A 127 0.03 4.00 7.48
CA SER A 127 0.08 4.81 6.27
C SER A 127 1.43 4.77 5.58
N HIS A 128 1.40 4.88 4.25
CA HIS A 128 2.58 5.09 3.41
C HIS A 128 2.91 6.55 3.16
N GLU A 129 2.10 7.49 3.65
CA GLU A 129 2.22 8.91 3.31
C GLU A 129 2.09 9.78 4.56
N THR A 130 2.52 11.04 4.43
CA THR A 130 2.33 12.10 5.41
C THR A 130 2.84 11.80 6.83
N PRO A 131 4.09 11.32 7.01
CA PRO A 131 4.62 11.00 8.34
C PRO A 131 4.46 12.15 9.34
N GLN A 132 4.65 13.41 8.94
CA GLN A 132 4.56 14.54 9.85
C GLN A 132 3.15 14.68 10.46
N ARG A 133 2.09 14.40 9.68
CA ARG A 133 0.70 14.56 10.12
C ARG A 133 0.33 13.67 11.29
N TRP A 134 0.84 12.45 11.33
CA TRP A 134 0.63 11.51 12.45
C TRP A 134 1.25 11.97 13.77
N THR A 135 2.09 13.00 13.75
CA THR A 135 2.68 13.63 14.94
C THR A 135 1.94 14.90 15.37
N GLU A 136 1.16 15.51 14.47
CA GLU A 136 0.50 16.80 14.67
C GLU A 136 -1.00 16.68 14.95
N GLU A 137 -1.64 15.62 14.45
CA GLU A 137 -3.08 15.40 14.63
C GLU A 137 -3.41 15.08 16.10
N PRO A 138 -4.30 15.86 16.76
CA PRO A 138 -4.61 15.72 18.19
C PRO A 138 -5.05 14.31 18.60
N ASP A 139 -5.89 13.66 17.78
CA ASP A 139 -6.43 12.32 18.07
C ASP A 139 -5.37 11.22 18.05
N TYR A 140 -4.17 11.52 17.51
CA TYR A 140 -3.09 10.55 17.34
C TYR A 140 -1.85 10.91 18.17
N VAL A 141 -1.94 11.87 19.09
CA VAL A 141 -0.79 12.31 19.91
C VAL A 141 -0.25 11.23 20.85
N ASP A 142 -1.13 10.38 21.37
CA ASP A 142 -0.82 9.36 22.39
C ASP A 142 -0.48 7.97 21.81
N LEU A 143 -0.36 7.87 20.48
CA LEU A 143 -0.02 6.61 19.83
C LEU A 143 1.45 6.24 20.04
N THR A 144 1.72 4.95 20.25
CA THR A 144 3.05 4.41 20.03
C THR A 144 3.32 4.42 18.53
N ARG A 145 4.38 5.09 18.10
CA ARG A 145 4.66 5.29 16.68
C ARG A 145 5.88 4.50 16.23
N PHE A 146 5.71 3.73 15.18
CA PHE A 146 6.80 3.02 14.51
C PHE A 146 7.02 3.57 13.11
N ALA A 147 8.28 3.57 12.69
CA ALA A 147 8.67 3.78 11.31
C ALA A 147 9.51 2.62 10.81
N THR A 148 9.31 2.25 9.54
CA THR A 148 10.15 1.25 8.88
C THR A 148 11.16 1.93 7.97
N LEU A 149 12.42 1.50 8.08
CA LEU A 149 13.53 1.94 7.25
C LEU A 149 14.04 0.77 6.41
N ARG A 150 14.50 1.07 5.20
CA ARG A 150 15.25 0.13 4.36
C ARG A 150 16.24 0.92 3.52
N HIS A 151 17.33 0.27 3.17
CA HIS A 151 18.37 0.77 2.28
C HIS A 151 17.73 1.36 0.99
N PRO A 152 17.89 2.66 0.71
CA PRO A 152 17.13 3.31 -0.36
C PRO A 152 17.35 2.72 -1.76
N LEU A 153 18.55 2.20 -2.05
CA LEU A 153 18.81 1.52 -3.33
C LEU A 153 18.15 0.14 -3.41
N ASP A 154 17.98 -0.56 -2.29
CA ASP A 154 17.21 -1.81 -2.27
C ASP A 154 15.72 -1.55 -2.41
N MET A 155 15.21 -0.46 -1.83
CA MET A 155 13.84 -0.02 -2.05
C MET A 155 13.58 0.30 -3.52
N PHE A 156 14.48 1.05 -4.15
CA PHE A 156 14.42 1.33 -5.59
C PHE A 156 14.47 0.05 -6.43
N ASN A 157 15.44 -0.83 -6.15
CA ASN A 157 15.58 -2.11 -6.83
C ASN A 157 14.32 -3.00 -6.65
N SER A 158 13.78 -3.06 -5.43
CA SER A 158 12.54 -3.77 -5.14
C SER A 158 11.34 -3.18 -5.91
N ALA A 159 11.30 -1.85 -6.09
CA ALA A 159 10.24 -1.19 -6.84
C ALA A 159 10.26 -1.51 -8.34
N VAL A 160 11.43 -1.67 -8.97
CA VAL A 160 11.51 -2.03 -10.39
C VAL A 160 11.08 -3.49 -10.63
N HIS A 161 11.38 -4.40 -9.70
CA HIS A 161 10.96 -5.81 -9.76
C HIS A 161 9.54 -6.09 -9.24
N SER A 162 8.83 -5.09 -8.75
CA SER A 162 7.53 -5.28 -8.11
C SER A 162 6.39 -5.41 -9.11
N PHE A 163 5.59 -6.46 -8.98
CA PHE A 163 4.19 -6.48 -9.38
C PHE A 163 3.35 -5.73 -8.34
N ASN A 164 2.34 -5.00 -8.80
CA ASN A 164 1.32 -4.44 -7.92
C ASN A 164 0.14 -5.43 -7.85
N ALA A 165 -0.83 -5.17 -6.96
CA ALA A 165 -1.95 -6.09 -6.76
C ALA A 165 -2.84 -6.24 -8.01
N LEU A 166 -2.95 -5.20 -8.85
CA LEU A 166 -3.70 -5.26 -10.10
C LEU A 166 -2.99 -6.14 -11.14
N THR A 167 -1.68 -5.98 -11.29
CA THR A 167 -0.82 -6.88 -12.07
C THR A 167 -0.92 -8.32 -11.55
N SER A 168 -0.90 -8.51 -10.23
CA SER A 168 -1.02 -9.85 -9.64
C SER A 168 -2.34 -10.50 -10.01
N GLU A 169 -3.45 -9.76 -10.01
CA GLU A 169 -4.75 -10.28 -10.42
C GLU A 169 -4.79 -10.61 -11.91
N TYR A 170 -4.19 -9.76 -12.75
CA TYR A 170 -4.06 -10.02 -14.18
C TYR A 170 -3.32 -11.35 -14.46
N LEU A 171 -2.18 -11.56 -13.80
CA LEU A 171 -1.42 -12.82 -13.92
C LEU A 171 -2.22 -14.03 -13.44
N GLN A 172 -2.93 -13.90 -12.30
CA GLN A 172 -3.78 -14.99 -11.76
C GLN A 172 -4.89 -15.40 -12.73
N ARG A 173 -5.52 -14.44 -13.41
CA ARG A 173 -6.72 -14.69 -14.23
C ARG A 173 -6.43 -14.99 -15.69
N PHE A 174 -5.44 -14.30 -16.27
CA PHE A 174 -5.26 -14.25 -17.72
C PHE A 174 -3.93 -14.83 -18.20
N VAL A 175 -2.96 -15.02 -17.30
CA VAL A 175 -1.67 -15.65 -17.62
C VAL A 175 -1.31 -16.71 -16.57
N PRO A 176 -2.22 -17.66 -16.26
CA PRO A 176 -1.96 -18.65 -15.22
C PRO A 176 -0.75 -19.52 -15.59
N GLY A 177 0.12 -19.77 -14.61
CA GLY A 177 1.31 -20.60 -14.78
C GLY A 177 2.51 -19.90 -15.43
N ALA A 178 2.48 -18.58 -15.61
CA ALA A 178 3.64 -17.83 -16.08
C ALA A 178 4.86 -17.99 -15.16
N ASP A 179 6.06 -17.97 -15.74
CA ASP A 179 7.30 -17.88 -14.98
C ASP A 179 7.43 -16.47 -14.38
N GLU A 180 7.03 -16.35 -13.11
CA GLU A 180 7.05 -15.10 -12.36
C GLU A 180 8.46 -14.46 -12.33
N ASN A 181 9.52 -15.26 -12.20
CA ASN A 181 10.88 -14.74 -12.12
C ASN A 181 11.34 -14.19 -13.47
N ALA A 182 11.00 -14.86 -14.57
CA ALA A 182 11.26 -14.35 -15.91
C ALA A 182 10.52 -13.02 -16.16
N LEU A 183 9.23 -12.96 -15.85
CA LEU A 183 8.43 -11.73 -16.00
C LEU A 183 8.95 -10.58 -15.14
N ARG A 184 9.40 -10.85 -13.90
CA ARG A 184 10.01 -9.82 -13.04
C ARG A 184 11.32 -9.29 -13.58
N ARG A 185 12.16 -10.15 -14.18
CA ARG A 185 13.42 -9.74 -14.81
C ARG A 185 13.16 -8.90 -16.06
N GLU A 186 12.21 -9.31 -16.89
CA GLU A 186 11.79 -8.55 -18.07
C GLU A 186 11.26 -7.16 -17.69
N MET A 187 10.34 -7.10 -16.73
CA MET A 187 9.80 -5.84 -16.21
C MET A 187 10.88 -4.95 -15.60
N ALA A 188 11.82 -5.51 -14.82
CA ALA A 188 12.90 -4.73 -14.23
C ALA A 188 13.83 -4.17 -15.31
N LEU A 189 14.16 -4.96 -16.33
CA LEU A 189 14.96 -4.50 -17.46
C LEU A 189 14.26 -3.35 -18.19
N ASN A 190 12.98 -3.49 -18.54
CA ASN A 190 12.18 -2.40 -19.14
C ASN A 190 12.25 -1.11 -18.30
N LYS A 191 12.00 -1.21 -16.99
CA LYS A 191 11.98 -0.04 -16.09
C LYS A 191 13.35 0.59 -15.88
N LEU A 192 14.41 -0.22 -15.79
CA LEU A 192 15.79 0.26 -15.61
C LEU A 192 16.34 0.89 -16.89
N THR A 193 15.81 0.55 -18.06
CA THR A 193 16.19 1.22 -19.32
C THR A 193 15.49 2.57 -19.52
N ASP A 194 14.31 2.81 -18.91
CA ASP A 194 13.66 4.12 -18.94
C ASP A 194 14.11 4.99 -17.75
N LEU A 195 15.13 5.83 -17.99
CA LEU A 195 15.68 6.72 -16.97
C LEU A 195 14.66 7.71 -16.39
N ARG A 196 13.55 8.01 -17.09
CA ARG A 196 12.47 8.84 -16.53
C ARG A 196 11.71 8.08 -15.46
N VAL A 197 11.48 6.79 -15.65
CA VAL A 197 10.88 5.90 -14.63
C VAL A 197 11.79 5.81 -13.41
N CYS A 198 13.10 5.63 -13.61
CA CYS A 198 14.07 5.59 -12.52
C CYS A 198 14.02 6.89 -11.69
N ALA A 199 14.10 8.04 -12.36
CA ALA A 199 14.04 9.34 -11.69
C ALA A 199 12.71 9.54 -10.95
N GLY A 200 11.59 9.14 -11.55
CA GLY A 200 10.27 9.22 -10.92
C GLY A 200 10.17 8.39 -9.63
N LEU A 201 10.71 7.16 -9.63
CA LEU A 201 10.72 6.29 -8.45
C LEU A 201 11.63 6.84 -7.34
N MET A 202 12.80 7.40 -7.69
CA MET A 202 13.71 8.01 -6.72
C MET A 202 13.14 9.29 -6.12
N ARG A 203 12.54 10.16 -6.94
CA ARG A 203 11.89 11.41 -6.46
C ARG A 203 10.74 11.14 -5.50
N HIS A 204 9.93 10.12 -5.78
CA HIS A 204 8.87 9.71 -4.86
C HIS A 204 9.42 9.32 -3.49
N GLN A 205 10.48 8.50 -3.45
CA GLN A 205 11.15 8.12 -2.20
C GLN A 205 11.75 9.34 -1.48
N LEU A 206 12.45 10.21 -2.21
CA LEU A 206 13.02 11.44 -1.67
C LEU A 206 11.97 12.33 -1.02
N LYS A 207 10.79 12.49 -1.65
CA LYS A 207 9.68 13.27 -1.10
C LYS A 207 9.26 12.74 0.27
N TYR A 208 9.02 11.42 0.38
CA TYR A 208 8.65 10.80 1.65
C TYR A 208 9.74 11.00 2.70
N TRP A 209 10.99 10.68 2.37
CA TRP A 209 12.06 10.72 3.35
C TRP A 209 12.40 12.12 3.84
N ARG A 210 12.32 13.14 2.96
CA ARG A 210 12.50 14.54 3.37
C ARG A 210 11.46 14.97 4.39
N GLU A 211 10.20 14.57 4.20
CA GLU A 211 9.16 14.81 5.20
C GLU A 211 9.43 14.02 6.48
N TYR A 212 9.71 12.72 6.37
CA TYR A 212 9.98 11.87 7.54
C TYR A 212 11.12 12.39 8.41
N LEU A 213 12.21 12.88 7.80
CA LEU A 213 13.37 13.39 8.53
C LEU A 213 13.03 14.58 9.44
N THR A 214 11.99 15.36 9.16
CA THR A 214 11.58 16.49 10.03
C THR A 214 10.88 16.02 11.31
N CYS A 215 10.26 14.84 11.28
CA CYS A 215 9.48 14.28 12.38
C CYS A 215 10.07 12.96 12.93
N ARG A 216 11.24 12.54 12.45
CA ARG A 216 11.91 11.27 12.78
C ARG A 216 11.99 10.97 14.28
N ARG A 217 12.25 12.00 15.10
CA ARG A 217 12.39 11.88 16.56
C ARG A 217 11.16 11.33 17.29
N TYR A 218 9.99 11.34 16.65
CA TYR A 218 8.74 10.85 17.23
C TYR A 218 8.47 9.37 16.95
N TYR A 219 9.36 8.69 16.22
CA TYR A 219 9.16 7.31 15.77
C TYR A 219 10.21 6.36 16.32
N ALA A 220 9.77 5.18 16.76
CA ALA A 220 10.64 4.04 16.97
C ALA A 220 10.97 3.41 15.60
N GLU A 221 12.24 3.42 15.23
CA GLU A 221 12.69 2.96 13.91
C GLU A 221 13.07 1.49 13.90
N LEU A 222 12.44 0.72 13.01
CA LEU A 222 12.88 -0.64 12.69
C LEU A 222 13.44 -0.69 11.28
N ARG A 223 14.70 -1.10 11.16
CA ARG A 223 15.34 -1.36 9.86
C ARG A 223 14.95 -2.73 9.37
N TRP A 224 14.51 -2.81 8.12
CA TRP A 224 14.22 -4.08 7.46
C TRP A 224 15.44 -5.00 7.48
N GLU A 225 16.64 -4.44 7.29
CA GLU A 225 17.89 -5.20 7.33
C GLU A 225 18.12 -5.87 8.69
N SER A 226 17.75 -5.21 9.79
CA SER A 226 17.85 -5.76 11.15
C SER A 226 16.91 -6.94 11.33
N ILE A 227 15.70 -6.89 10.77
CA ILE A 227 14.74 -8.01 10.84
C ILE A 227 15.32 -9.24 10.13
N ILE A 228 15.96 -9.05 8.98
CA ILE A 228 16.54 -10.16 8.21
C ILE A 228 17.80 -10.71 8.88
N ALA A 229 18.68 -9.84 9.39
CA ALA A 229 19.96 -10.25 9.97
C ALA A 229 19.83 -10.81 11.40
N ASP A 230 18.92 -10.25 12.20
CA ASP A 230 18.64 -10.65 13.58
C ASP A 230 17.12 -10.55 13.86
N PRO A 231 16.33 -11.53 13.37
CA PRO A 231 14.88 -11.53 13.55
C PRO A 231 14.48 -11.62 15.02
N VAL A 232 15.20 -12.42 15.82
CA VAL A 232 14.91 -12.59 17.26
C VAL A 232 15.12 -11.27 17.99
N GLY A 233 16.26 -10.61 17.84
CA GLY A 233 16.53 -9.32 18.46
C GLY A 233 15.55 -8.23 17.99
N SER A 234 15.13 -8.26 16.72
CA SER A 234 14.13 -7.34 16.17
C SER A 234 12.73 -7.54 16.77
N VAL A 235 12.30 -8.79 16.97
CA VAL A 235 11.03 -9.09 17.66
C VAL A 235 11.08 -8.61 19.11
N GLN A 236 12.17 -8.90 19.82
CA GLN A 236 12.35 -8.46 21.20
C GLN A 236 12.39 -6.93 21.33
N TRP A 237 13.07 -6.25 20.41
CA TRP A 237 13.09 -4.80 20.35
C TRP A 237 11.68 -4.24 20.13
N THR A 238 10.92 -4.82 19.20
CA THR A 238 9.54 -4.41 18.91
C THR A 238 8.64 -4.62 20.13
N GLY A 239 8.77 -5.75 20.82
CA GLY A 239 8.10 -6.02 22.09
C GLY A 239 8.37 -4.94 23.13
N ARG A 240 9.65 -4.57 23.33
CA ARG A 240 10.02 -3.51 24.29
C ARG A 240 9.39 -2.16 23.95
N GLN A 241 9.30 -1.80 22.67
CA GLN A 241 8.61 -0.56 22.26
C GLN A 241 7.10 -0.61 22.56
N LEU A 242 6.51 -1.80 22.60
CA LEU A 242 5.12 -2.03 23.02
C LEU A 242 4.97 -2.17 24.54
N GLY A 243 6.05 -2.07 25.32
CA GLY A 243 6.05 -2.30 26.77
C GLY A 243 5.95 -3.78 27.17
N LEU A 244 6.33 -4.70 26.28
CA LEU A 244 6.28 -6.15 26.48
C LEU A 244 7.70 -6.72 26.56
N ASP A 245 7.95 -7.54 27.57
CA ASP A 245 9.18 -8.33 27.66
C ASP A 245 9.02 -9.67 26.93
N ILE A 246 9.79 -9.88 25.87
CA ILE A 246 9.71 -11.06 25.00
C ILE A 246 11.01 -11.86 25.12
N GLY A 247 10.89 -13.11 25.56
CA GLY A 247 12.01 -14.03 25.63
C GLY A 247 12.51 -14.46 24.25
N ALA A 248 13.74 -14.96 24.14
CA ALA A 248 14.32 -15.36 22.85
C ALA A 248 13.54 -16.50 22.16
N GLU A 249 13.09 -17.49 22.94
CA GLU A 249 12.29 -18.61 22.42
C GLU A 249 10.93 -18.15 21.88
N GLU A 250 10.26 -17.26 22.62
CA GLU A 250 9.00 -16.65 22.20
C GLU A 250 9.18 -15.79 20.94
N ALA A 251 10.25 -14.98 20.90
CA ALA A 251 10.58 -14.17 19.74
C ALA A 251 10.83 -15.03 18.49
N HIS A 252 11.50 -16.18 18.64
CA HIS A 252 11.67 -17.14 17.56
C HIS A 252 10.34 -17.71 17.07
N ALA A 253 9.46 -18.11 18.00
CA ALA A 253 8.13 -18.63 17.68
C ALA A 253 7.24 -17.60 16.95
N ILE A 254 7.35 -16.33 17.32
CA ILE A 254 6.66 -15.21 16.66
C ILE A 254 7.18 -15.00 15.23
N TRP A 255 8.49 -15.09 15.00
CA TRP A 255 9.11 -14.85 13.69
C TRP A 255 8.91 -16.01 12.70
N ALA A 256 9.04 -17.25 13.16
CA ALA A 256 9.00 -18.45 12.31
C ALA A 256 7.85 -18.51 11.28
N PRO A 257 6.59 -18.12 11.60
CA PRO A 257 5.52 -18.12 10.61
C PRO A 257 5.59 -16.98 9.59
N LEU A 258 6.39 -15.92 9.83
CA LEU A 258 6.54 -14.73 9.00
C LEU A 258 7.72 -14.82 8.03
N ASP A 259 8.69 -15.69 8.34
CA ASP A 259 9.95 -15.80 7.64
C ASP A 259 9.76 -16.11 6.14
N HIS A 260 10.17 -15.17 5.28
CA HIS A 260 10.23 -15.35 3.82
C HIS A 260 8.93 -15.85 3.17
N ARG A 261 7.78 -15.29 3.56
CA ARG A 261 6.45 -15.64 3.03
C ARG A 261 5.68 -14.44 2.48
N ASN A 262 4.68 -14.74 1.65
CA ASN A 262 3.68 -13.75 1.27
C ASN A 262 2.67 -13.56 2.40
N LEU A 263 2.49 -12.31 2.84
CA LEU A 263 1.59 -11.93 3.93
C LEU A 263 0.25 -11.37 3.45
N LEU A 264 0.02 -11.33 2.14
CA LEU A 264 -1.21 -10.80 1.52
C LEU A 264 -2.09 -11.93 0.98
N THR A 265 -3.40 -11.72 1.01
CA THR A 265 -4.39 -12.73 0.64
C THR A 265 -4.66 -12.72 -0.87
N TYR A 266 -4.95 -11.55 -1.44
CA TYR A 266 -5.36 -11.42 -2.85
C TYR A 266 -4.21 -11.02 -3.78
N HIS A 267 -3.13 -10.49 -3.20
CA HIS A 267 -1.91 -10.14 -3.92
C HIS A 267 -0.89 -11.29 -3.84
N GLN A 268 -1.18 -12.39 -4.53
CA GLN A 268 -0.36 -13.62 -4.51
C GLN A 268 1.08 -13.41 -4.99
N HIS A 269 1.31 -12.46 -5.90
CA HIS A 269 2.63 -12.14 -6.44
C HIS A 269 3.31 -10.95 -5.72
N ASN A 270 3.03 -10.73 -4.43
CA ASN A 270 3.70 -9.66 -3.69
C ASN A 270 5.12 -10.04 -3.25
N TYR A 271 5.30 -11.30 -2.83
CA TYR A 271 6.58 -11.84 -2.39
C TYR A 271 7.35 -12.38 -3.60
N ARG A 272 8.63 -11.99 -3.73
CA ARG A 272 9.53 -12.53 -4.74
C ARG A 272 10.25 -13.73 -4.11
N LYS A 273 9.95 -14.93 -4.57
CA LYS A 273 10.53 -16.17 -4.01
C LYS A 273 12.06 -16.11 -4.04
N ASP A 274 12.71 -16.58 -2.98
CA ASP A 274 14.18 -16.58 -2.82
C ASP A 274 14.81 -15.18 -2.78
N HIS A 275 13.98 -14.15 -2.57
CA HIS A 275 14.41 -12.77 -2.55
C HIS A 275 13.85 -12.04 -1.32
N GLY A 276 14.60 -12.16 -0.23
CA GLY A 276 14.50 -11.41 1.02
C GLY A 276 15.88 -11.08 1.56
N ILE A 277 16.81 -10.82 0.63
CA ILE A 277 18.25 -10.70 0.90
C ILE A 277 18.70 -9.24 0.99
N LEU A 278 19.79 -9.02 1.71
CA LEU A 278 20.50 -7.74 1.76
C LEU A 278 21.24 -7.50 0.44
N ASP A 279 21.35 -6.23 0.05
CA ASP A 279 22.20 -5.77 -1.05
C ASP A 279 21.85 -6.32 -2.45
N ASP A 280 20.61 -6.74 -2.67
CA ASP A 280 20.14 -7.25 -3.97
C ASP A 280 20.32 -6.20 -5.09
N TRP A 281 20.28 -4.92 -4.74
CA TRP A 281 20.53 -3.80 -5.66
C TRP A 281 21.89 -3.89 -6.37
N LEU A 282 22.91 -4.49 -5.75
CA LEU A 282 24.25 -4.65 -6.34
C LEU A 282 24.24 -5.53 -7.59
N THR A 283 23.23 -6.39 -7.75
CA THR A 283 23.13 -7.35 -8.87
C THR A 283 22.28 -6.85 -10.04
N HIS A 284 21.56 -5.74 -9.90
CA HIS A 284 20.64 -5.24 -10.92
C HIS A 284 20.91 -3.80 -11.34
N LEU A 285 21.42 -2.96 -10.44
CA LEU A 285 21.61 -1.55 -10.74
C LEU A 285 22.89 -1.31 -11.55
N HIS A 286 22.75 -0.55 -12.64
CA HIS A 286 23.84 -0.03 -13.46
C HIS A 286 24.46 1.27 -12.88
N PRO A 287 25.77 1.56 -13.12
CA PRO A 287 26.43 2.82 -12.76
C PRO A 287 25.62 4.10 -12.97
N ARG A 288 24.97 4.23 -14.15
CA ARG A 288 24.12 5.39 -14.48
C ARG A 288 22.97 5.61 -13.49
N HIS A 289 22.44 4.56 -12.87
CA HIS A 289 21.42 4.70 -11.83
C HIS A 289 21.99 5.24 -10.53
N ILE A 290 23.23 4.86 -10.19
CA ILE A 290 23.92 5.36 -8.99
C ILE A 290 24.29 6.84 -9.16
N GLU A 291 24.77 7.21 -10.34
CA GLU A 291 25.01 8.62 -10.71
C GLU A 291 23.73 9.45 -10.63
N MET A 292 22.62 8.92 -11.15
CA MET A 292 21.31 9.56 -11.03
C MET A 292 20.86 9.69 -9.58
N ALA A 293 20.99 8.63 -8.77
CA ALA A 293 20.66 8.66 -7.35
C ALA A 293 21.46 9.74 -6.62
N ARG A 294 22.75 9.88 -6.94
CA ARG A 294 23.61 10.94 -6.40
C ARG A 294 23.12 12.33 -6.84
N ALA A 295 22.86 12.53 -8.13
CA ALA A 295 22.41 13.80 -8.67
C ALA A 295 21.05 14.26 -8.11
N LEU A 296 20.15 13.33 -7.78
CA LEU A 296 18.87 13.63 -7.14
C LEU A 296 18.97 13.86 -5.62
N GLY A 297 20.11 13.56 -5.00
CA GLY A 297 20.34 13.65 -3.55
C GLY A 297 19.86 12.44 -2.75
N LEU A 298 19.62 11.29 -3.39
CA LEU A 298 19.23 10.05 -2.70
C LEU A 298 20.38 9.48 -1.87
N ILE A 299 21.62 9.64 -2.35
CA ILE A 299 22.83 9.18 -1.65
C ILE A 299 23.03 9.94 -0.33
N ASP A 300 22.99 11.28 -0.36
CA ASP A 300 23.10 12.13 0.83
C ASP A 300 21.99 11.82 1.85
N LEU A 301 20.78 11.57 1.35
CA LEU A 301 19.65 11.18 2.18
C LEU A 301 19.88 9.81 2.85
N ALA A 302 20.45 8.85 2.13
CA ALA A 302 20.78 7.54 2.68
C ALA A 302 21.82 7.64 3.80
N HIS A 303 22.86 8.46 3.63
CA HIS A 303 23.83 8.76 4.69
C HIS A 303 23.15 9.34 5.94
N THR A 304 22.18 10.26 5.75
CA THR A 304 21.39 10.82 6.86
C THR A 304 20.53 9.77 7.59
N LEU A 305 20.07 8.75 6.85
CA LEU A 305 19.38 7.58 7.41
C LEU A 305 20.34 6.55 8.00
N GLY A 306 21.66 6.78 7.97
CA GLY A 306 22.69 5.89 8.51
C GLY A 306 23.03 4.70 7.61
N TYR A 307 22.81 4.81 6.30
CA TYR A 307 23.27 3.85 5.31
C TYR A 307 24.49 4.42 4.59
N ASP A 308 25.61 3.72 4.62
CA ASP A 308 26.80 4.05 3.84
C ASP A 308 26.66 3.50 2.41
N LEU A 309 26.43 4.40 1.44
CA LEU A 309 26.28 4.03 0.03
C LEU A 309 27.56 4.25 -0.78
N ASP A 310 28.63 4.75 -0.15
CA ASP A 310 29.91 4.99 -0.81
C ASP A 310 30.65 3.67 -1.10
N ALA A 311 30.22 2.58 -0.46
CA ALA A 311 30.70 1.22 -0.70
C ALA A 311 30.38 0.64 -2.09
N TRP A 312 29.72 1.37 -3.00
CA TRP A 312 29.56 0.91 -4.38
C TRP A 312 30.88 0.96 -5.15
N GLN A 313 31.61 -0.16 -5.10
CA GLN A 313 32.84 -0.32 -5.85
C GLN A 313 32.52 -0.56 -7.34
N ALA A 314 32.91 0.39 -8.18
CA ALA A 314 32.92 0.27 -9.64
C ALA A 314 33.77 -0.92 -10.17
N ALA A 315 34.43 -1.67 -9.29
CA ALA A 315 35.31 -2.80 -9.59
C ALA A 315 34.63 -4.18 -9.53
N ARG A 316 33.32 -4.27 -9.28
CA ARG A 316 32.62 -5.59 -9.32
C ARG A 316 32.37 -6.01 -10.77
N PRO A 317 32.56 -7.30 -11.13
CA PRO A 317 32.19 -7.80 -12.44
C PRO A 317 30.70 -7.55 -12.70
N ILE A 318 30.38 -6.93 -13.83
CA ILE A 318 28.99 -6.84 -14.31
C ILE A 318 28.49 -8.26 -14.62
N ASN A 319 27.26 -8.56 -14.25
CA ASN A 319 26.63 -9.83 -14.59
C ASN A 319 25.86 -9.73 -15.91
N ALA A 320 25.37 -10.87 -16.42
CA ALA A 320 24.64 -10.92 -17.69
C ALA A 320 23.38 -10.02 -17.75
N PHE A 321 22.73 -9.76 -16.62
CA PHE A 321 21.60 -8.83 -16.57
C PHE A 321 22.08 -7.39 -16.75
N GLN A 322 23.14 -6.99 -16.04
CA GLN A 322 23.74 -5.67 -16.14
C GLN A 322 24.40 -5.42 -17.50
N GLU A 323 24.99 -6.42 -18.14
CA GLU A 323 25.50 -6.35 -19.51
C GLU A 323 24.37 -6.04 -20.51
N LYS A 324 23.25 -6.76 -20.40
CA LYS A 324 22.08 -6.51 -21.25
C LYS A 324 21.52 -5.10 -21.01
N LEU A 325 21.45 -4.67 -19.76
CA LEU A 325 21.00 -3.34 -19.37
C LEU A 325 21.92 -2.24 -19.91
N ASP A 326 23.25 -2.42 -19.84
CA ASP A 326 24.23 -1.48 -20.40
C ASP A 326 24.06 -1.31 -21.92
N ASP A 327 23.80 -2.39 -22.67
CA ASP A 327 23.53 -2.32 -24.10
C ASP A 327 22.33 -1.42 -24.44
N TYR A 328 21.19 -1.64 -23.78
CA TYR A 328 20.01 -0.77 -23.95
C TYR A 328 20.28 0.69 -23.57
N LEU A 329 20.98 0.92 -22.46
CA LEU A 329 21.30 2.26 -21.98
C LEU A 329 22.25 3.00 -22.92
N ARG A 330 23.26 2.32 -23.50
CA ARG A 330 24.18 2.92 -24.49
C ARG A 330 23.48 3.24 -25.80
N ASN A 331 22.53 2.40 -26.20
CA ASN A 331 21.73 2.61 -27.41
C ASN A 331 20.53 3.55 -27.20
N GLU A 332 20.31 4.04 -25.98
CA GLU A 332 19.17 4.89 -25.60
C GLU A 332 17.81 4.27 -25.96
N THR A 333 17.71 2.94 -25.85
CA THR A 333 16.49 2.18 -26.17
C THR A 333 15.86 1.61 -24.91
N ILE A 334 14.52 1.61 -24.87
CA ILE A 334 13.77 0.99 -23.77
C ILE A 334 13.59 -0.49 -24.12
N ALA A 335 14.00 -1.37 -23.20
CA ALA A 335 13.81 -2.80 -23.37
C ALA A 335 12.31 -3.13 -23.49
N PRO A 336 11.88 -3.88 -24.51
CA PRO A 336 10.46 -4.17 -24.68
C PRO A 336 9.95 -5.14 -23.61
N MET A 337 8.65 -5.06 -23.34
CA MET A 337 7.91 -6.13 -22.67
C MET A 337 7.02 -6.84 -23.69
N GLN A 338 7.01 -8.18 -23.67
CA GLN A 338 6.26 -9.02 -24.61
C GLN A 338 4.76 -8.85 -24.45
N ASP A 339 4.28 -8.74 -23.20
CA ASP A 339 2.88 -8.49 -22.90
C ASP A 339 2.63 -6.98 -22.68
N PRO A 340 1.99 -6.29 -23.63
CA PRO A 340 1.72 -4.86 -23.52
C PRO A 340 0.68 -4.52 -22.44
N VAL A 341 -0.25 -5.44 -22.13
CA VAL A 341 -1.24 -5.25 -21.07
C VAL A 341 -0.56 -5.33 -19.72
N LEU A 342 0.31 -6.32 -19.54
CA LEU A 342 1.16 -6.44 -18.35
C LEU A 342 2.02 -5.20 -18.16
N ALA A 343 2.66 -4.70 -19.24
CA ALA A 343 3.45 -3.47 -19.20
C ALA A 343 2.64 -2.27 -18.70
N GLY A 344 1.43 -2.09 -19.21
CA GLY A 344 0.50 -1.03 -18.78
C GLY A 344 0.22 -1.07 -17.28
N PHE A 345 -0.27 -2.20 -16.76
CA PHE A 345 -0.56 -2.34 -15.33
C PHE A 345 0.69 -2.22 -14.45
N CYS A 346 1.85 -2.66 -14.95
CA CYS A 346 3.12 -2.55 -14.23
C CYS A 346 3.62 -1.10 -14.12
N PHE A 347 3.15 -0.20 -14.99
CA PHE A 347 3.62 1.17 -15.10
C PHE A 347 2.81 2.16 -14.25
N ASN A 348 1.49 2.04 -14.20
CA ASN A 348 0.63 2.95 -13.42
C ASN A 348 0.69 2.66 -11.90
N LYS A 349 1.87 2.84 -11.31
CA LYS A 349 2.12 2.63 -9.88
C LYS A 349 1.84 3.89 -9.05
N SER A 350 1.40 3.74 -7.80
CA SER A 350 1.24 4.86 -6.87
C SER A 350 2.55 5.47 -6.39
N ASN A 351 3.63 4.70 -6.38
CA ASN A 351 4.90 5.07 -5.75
C ASN A 351 5.92 5.67 -6.72
N ILE A 352 5.45 6.43 -7.70
CA ILE A 352 6.26 7.12 -8.70
C ILE A 352 5.85 8.59 -8.76
N ASP A 353 6.83 9.48 -8.87
CA ASP A 353 6.60 10.85 -9.34
C ASP A 353 6.28 10.78 -10.84
N ALA A 354 5.00 10.94 -11.15
CA ALA A 354 4.47 10.77 -12.48
C ALA A 354 4.50 12.05 -13.34
N SER A 355 5.12 13.13 -12.86
CA SER A 355 5.13 14.44 -13.52
C SER A 355 5.73 14.44 -14.94
N ALA A 356 6.59 13.48 -15.24
CA ALA A 356 7.19 13.29 -16.57
C ALA A 356 6.30 12.51 -17.56
N PHE A 357 5.11 12.09 -17.16
CA PHE A 357 4.22 11.24 -17.97
C PHE A 357 2.84 11.87 -18.16
N HIS A 358 2.25 11.60 -19.32
CA HIS A 358 0.94 12.14 -19.70
C HIS A 358 -0.21 11.25 -19.21
N PHE A 359 -0.37 11.16 -17.89
CA PHE A 359 -1.58 10.54 -17.32
C PHE A 359 -2.76 11.51 -17.39
N LYS A 360 -3.95 10.96 -17.64
CA LYS A 360 -5.20 11.71 -17.48
C LYS A 360 -5.55 11.82 -16.00
N SER A 361 -6.04 12.97 -15.57
CA SER A 361 -6.62 13.17 -14.24
C SER A 361 -7.99 13.82 -14.39
N PHE A 362 -8.89 13.51 -13.46
CA PHE A 362 -10.23 14.08 -13.46
C PHE A 362 -10.41 14.98 -12.23
N PRO A 363 -11.05 16.15 -12.35
CA PRO A 363 -11.23 17.08 -11.25
C PRO A 363 -11.85 16.42 -10.01
N GLY A 364 -11.43 16.89 -8.83
CA GLY A 364 -11.98 16.38 -7.60
C GLY A 364 -13.38 16.87 -7.32
N LYS A 365 -14.20 15.97 -6.77
CA LYS A 365 -15.51 16.22 -6.19
C LYS A 365 -15.38 16.41 -4.68
N GLN A 366 -16.48 16.30 -3.93
CA GLN A 366 -16.44 16.47 -2.48
C GLN A 366 -15.71 15.32 -1.79
N TRP A 367 -15.92 14.09 -2.25
CA TRP A 367 -15.39 12.87 -1.62
C TRP A 367 -14.46 12.07 -2.53
N THR A 368 -14.53 12.25 -3.84
CA THR A 368 -13.76 11.42 -4.77
C THR A 368 -13.01 12.23 -5.82
N TYR A 369 -11.96 11.63 -6.38
CA TYR A 369 -11.27 12.10 -7.58
C TYR A 369 -10.50 10.95 -8.23
N VAL A 370 -10.18 11.08 -9.52
CA VAL A 370 -9.24 10.18 -10.19
C VAL A 370 -7.90 10.86 -10.28
N GLU A 371 -6.92 10.31 -9.58
CA GLU A 371 -5.56 10.84 -9.52
C GLU A 371 -4.86 10.68 -10.87
N ARG A 372 -4.93 9.48 -11.45
CA ARG A 372 -4.28 9.10 -12.71
C ARG A 372 -5.08 8.03 -13.43
N SER A 373 -5.15 8.13 -14.75
CA SER A 373 -5.81 7.17 -15.63
C SER A 373 -4.98 6.95 -16.90
N THR A 374 -4.83 5.67 -17.25
CA THR A 374 -4.42 5.19 -18.58
C THR A 374 -5.58 4.56 -19.33
N LEU A 375 -6.77 4.48 -18.72
CA LEU A 375 -7.95 3.85 -19.30
C LEU A 375 -8.28 4.52 -20.64
N THR A 376 -8.45 3.73 -21.69
CA THR A 376 -8.74 4.22 -23.05
C THR A 376 -10.09 4.92 -23.14
N GLU A 377 -11.10 4.40 -22.42
CA GLU A 377 -12.45 4.95 -22.38
C GLU A 377 -12.67 5.81 -21.13
N ASP A 378 -12.55 7.13 -21.27
CA ASP A 378 -12.71 8.07 -20.14
C ASP A 378 -14.10 8.05 -19.54
N ALA A 379 -15.13 7.76 -20.35
CA ALA A 379 -16.51 7.67 -19.89
C ALA A 379 -16.69 6.63 -18.77
N LEU A 380 -16.01 5.49 -18.85
CA LEU A 380 -16.06 4.45 -17.81
C LEU A 380 -15.47 4.94 -16.48
N ALA A 381 -14.30 5.59 -16.53
CA ALA A 381 -13.67 6.12 -15.32
C ALA A 381 -14.52 7.22 -14.68
N LEU A 382 -15.13 8.10 -15.49
CA LEU A 382 -16.03 9.14 -15.02
C LEU A 382 -17.32 8.55 -14.42
N GLU A 383 -17.92 7.54 -15.03
CA GLU A 383 -19.12 6.89 -14.50
C GLU A 383 -18.84 6.17 -13.17
N VAL A 384 -17.70 5.47 -13.04
CA VAL A 384 -17.26 4.91 -11.75
C VAL A 384 -17.04 6.03 -10.72
N LEU A 385 -16.46 7.17 -11.11
CA LEU A 385 -16.25 8.32 -10.23
C LEU A 385 -17.60 8.89 -9.72
N GLU A 386 -18.63 8.96 -10.56
CA GLU A 386 -19.98 9.38 -10.15
C GLU A 386 -20.60 8.42 -9.11
N HIS A 387 -20.56 7.12 -9.39
CA HIS A 387 -21.04 6.11 -8.45
C HIS A 387 -20.27 6.14 -7.12
N ALA A 388 -18.95 6.33 -7.19
CA ALA A 388 -18.10 6.46 -6.02
C ALA A 388 -18.45 7.71 -5.20
N GLU A 389 -18.69 8.86 -5.84
CA GLU A 389 -19.07 10.09 -5.14
C GLU A 389 -20.39 9.92 -4.38
N VAL A 390 -21.44 9.43 -5.05
CA VAL A 390 -22.75 9.25 -4.44
C VAL A 390 -22.70 8.23 -3.30
N GLY A 391 -22.01 7.11 -3.51
CA GLY A 391 -21.85 6.10 -2.48
C GLY A 391 -21.02 6.59 -1.28
N CYS A 392 -19.89 7.28 -1.53
CA CYS A 392 -19.09 7.88 -0.46
C CYS A 392 -19.88 8.93 0.32
N GLN A 393 -20.67 9.78 -0.35
CA GLN A 393 -21.51 10.78 0.32
C GLN A 393 -22.47 10.12 1.32
N ARG A 394 -23.16 9.05 0.90
CA ARG A 394 -24.10 8.30 1.74
C ARG A 394 -23.39 7.63 2.92
N ILE A 395 -22.31 6.91 2.64
CA ILE A 395 -21.51 6.23 3.68
C ILE A 395 -20.96 7.25 4.68
N ASN A 396 -20.40 8.35 4.20
CA ASN A 396 -19.79 9.37 5.07
C ASN A 396 -20.85 10.06 5.93
N ALA A 397 -22.07 10.30 5.44
CA ALA A 397 -23.16 10.83 6.26
C ALA A 397 -23.51 9.88 7.42
N MET A 398 -23.56 8.57 7.17
CA MET A 398 -23.79 7.56 8.21
C MET A 398 -22.63 7.50 9.21
N MET A 399 -21.38 7.54 8.72
CA MET A 399 -20.19 7.50 9.57
C MET A 399 -20.04 8.75 10.43
N LEU A 400 -20.41 9.93 9.93
CA LEU A 400 -20.45 11.15 10.73
C LEU A 400 -21.56 11.11 11.80
N THR A 401 -22.69 10.47 11.49
CA THR A 401 -23.76 10.25 12.48
C THR A 401 -23.28 9.32 13.60
N LEU A 402 -22.59 8.24 13.24
CA LEU A 402 -21.95 7.32 14.18
C LEU A 402 -20.90 8.03 15.05
N ASP A 403 -20.05 8.85 14.44
CA ASP A 403 -19.00 9.61 15.12
C ASP A 403 -19.59 10.57 16.16
N ALA A 404 -20.68 11.28 15.80
CA ALA A 404 -21.38 12.21 16.66
C ALA A 404 -22.29 11.53 17.71
N SER A 405 -22.54 10.22 17.61
CA SER A 405 -23.45 9.52 18.50
C SER A 405 -22.90 9.45 19.94
N PRO A 406 -23.72 9.78 20.95
CA PRO A 406 -23.36 9.64 22.36
C PRO A 406 -23.59 8.22 22.89
N LEU A 407 -24.06 7.29 22.04
CA LEU A 407 -24.30 5.91 22.46
C LEU A 407 -22.97 5.22 22.74
N ASP A 408 -22.88 4.63 23.93
CA ASP A 408 -21.75 3.80 24.37
C ASP A 408 -22.02 2.30 24.17
N ASP A 409 -23.01 1.95 23.33
CA ASP A 409 -23.39 0.58 23.02
C ASP A 409 -23.23 0.28 21.53
N ALA A 410 -22.45 -0.75 21.21
CA ALA A 410 -22.08 -1.08 19.85
C ALA A 410 -23.29 -1.60 19.06
N GLU A 411 -24.22 -2.29 19.72
CA GLU A 411 -25.39 -2.89 19.08
C GLU A 411 -26.42 -1.82 18.72
N ALA A 412 -26.70 -0.89 19.64
CA ALA A 412 -27.57 0.24 19.38
C ALA A 412 -27.01 1.13 18.27
N LEU A 413 -25.70 1.39 18.28
CA LEU A 413 -25.01 2.10 17.19
C LEU A 413 -25.13 1.37 15.85
N PHE A 414 -24.92 0.05 15.86
CA PHE A 414 -25.04 -0.78 14.67
C PHE A 414 -26.46 -0.75 14.11
N HIS A 415 -27.48 -1.03 14.93
CA HIS A 415 -28.89 -1.02 14.50
C HIS A 415 -29.37 0.34 14.01
N GLN A 416 -28.88 1.44 14.61
CA GLN A 416 -29.17 2.79 14.14
C GLN A 416 -28.69 2.99 12.70
N VAL A 417 -27.48 2.53 12.39
CA VAL A 417 -26.91 2.66 11.04
C VAL A 417 -27.49 1.61 10.09
N GLU A 418 -27.71 0.37 10.54
CA GLU A 418 -28.31 -0.72 9.77
C GLU A 418 -29.72 -0.35 9.28
N SER A 419 -30.55 0.22 10.14
CA SER A 419 -31.90 0.70 9.77
C SER A 419 -31.82 1.78 8.68
N ALA A 420 -30.80 2.63 8.71
CA ALA A 420 -30.54 3.61 7.65
C ALA A 420 -29.97 2.96 6.38
N CYS A 421 -29.21 1.87 6.51
CA CYS A 421 -28.67 1.08 5.41
C CYS A 421 -29.74 0.29 4.66
N HIS A 422 -30.81 -0.13 5.32
CA HIS A 422 -31.95 -0.81 4.70
C HIS A 422 -32.60 0.03 3.59
N ALA A 423 -32.55 1.36 3.71
CA ALA A 423 -33.04 2.28 2.68
C ALA A 423 -32.10 2.40 1.46
N LEU A 424 -30.85 1.94 1.58
CA LEU A 424 -29.84 2.03 0.52
C LEU A 424 -29.83 0.84 -0.44
N VAL A 425 -30.45 -0.29 -0.07
CA VAL A 425 -30.30 -1.54 -0.81
C VAL A 425 -31.61 -2.33 -0.93
N CYS A 426 -32.08 -2.53 -2.17
CA CYS A 426 -33.14 -3.49 -2.51
C CYS A 426 -32.54 -4.84 -2.97
N ASP A 427 -31.55 -5.37 -2.24
CA ASP A 427 -30.81 -6.57 -2.63
C ASP A 427 -30.55 -7.51 -1.45
N ASP A 428 -31.06 -8.73 -1.56
CA ASP A 428 -31.09 -9.75 -0.50
C ASP A 428 -29.68 -10.20 -0.08
N ILE A 429 -28.68 -10.16 -0.99
CA ILE A 429 -27.30 -10.54 -0.68
C ILE A 429 -26.63 -9.52 0.26
N ALA A 430 -26.92 -8.24 0.05
CA ALA A 430 -26.40 -7.18 0.89
C ALA A 430 -27.01 -7.25 2.30
N TYR A 431 -28.29 -7.64 2.39
CA TYR A 431 -28.97 -7.90 3.65
C TYR A 431 -28.38 -9.14 4.37
N GLU A 432 -28.10 -10.21 3.63
CA GLU A 432 -27.48 -11.41 4.23
C GLU A 432 -26.09 -11.10 4.81
N LEU A 433 -25.28 -10.27 4.15
CA LEU A 433 -24.00 -9.80 4.69
C LEU A 433 -24.14 -8.93 5.95
N LEU A 434 -25.20 -8.12 6.06
CA LEU A 434 -25.52 -7.36 7.28
C LEU A 434 -25.91 -8.30 8.42
N THR A 435 -26.81 -9.25 8.17
CA THR A 435 -27.32 -10.17 9.20
C THR A 435 -26.27 -11.17 9.70
N ARG A 436 -25.30 -11.58 8.87
CA ARG A 436 -24.17 -12.44 9.28
C ARG A 436 -23.08 -11.68 10.04
N ALA A 437 -23.11 -10.34 10.02
CA ALA A 437 -22.18 -9.49 10.74
C ALA A 437 -22.67 -9.13 12.16
N GLY A 438 -23.92 -9.46 12.51
CA GLY A 438 -24.40 -9.56 13.91
C GLY A 438 -24.20 -10.97 14.46
#